data_AF-Q5BTA2-F1
#
_entry.id   AF-Q5BTA2-F1
#
_cell.length_a   1.000
_cell.length_b   1.000
_cell.length_c   1.000
_cell.angle_alpha   90.00
_cell.angle_beta   90.00
_cell.angle_gamma   90.00
#
_symmetry.space_group_name_H-M   'P 1'
#
loop_
_entity.id
_entity.type
_entity.pdbx_description
1 polymer ?
#
loop_
_entity_poly.entity_id
_entity_poly.type
_entity_poly.pdbx_seq_one_letter_code
_entity_poly.pdbx_strand_id
1 'polypeptide(L)'
;MEQEEAVIGLKRKIVEASPAIHGGSKISSDPSTSRLTDVKTFTGSHKERFDPQTGKGLGKAGRVDPKPYFSTSGICNAKKIKNSFM
;
A
#
# COMPACT_ATOMS: atom_id res chain seq x y z
N MET A 1 -5.88 24.28 -20.51
CA MET A 1 -5.45 25.66 -20.20
C MET A 1 -5.20 25.83 -18.71
N GLU A 2 -6.19 26.15 -17.87
CA GLU A 2 -5.94 26.50 -16.44
C GLU A 2 -5.35 25.35 -15.58
N GLN A 3 -5.85 24.11 -15.75
CA GLN A 3 -5.29 22.95 -15.04
C GLN A 3 -3.88 22.58 -15.51
N GLU A 4 -3.58 22.79 -16.80
CA GLU A 4 -2.27 22.44 -17.36
C GLU A 4 -1.20 23.42 -16.87
N GLU A 5 -1.53 24.70 -16.80
CA GLU A 5 -0.67 25.74 -16.22
C GLU A 5 -0.41 25.50 -14.73
N ALA A 6 -1.44 25.09 -13.96
CA ALA A 6 -1.29 24.73 -12.55
C ALA A 6 -0.33 23.54 -12.36
N VAL A 7 -0.43 22.52 -13.21
CA VAL A 7 0.46 21.35 -13.17
C VAL A 7 1.90 21.74 -13.52
N ILE A 8 2.10 22.61 -14.51
CA ILE A 8 3.43 23.10 -14.90
C ILE A 8 4.06 23.91 -13.75
N GLY A 9 3.29 24.80 -13.12
CA GLY A 9 3.73 25.58 -11.96
C GLY A 9 4.13 24.70 -10.77
N LEU A 10 3.39 23.63 -10.48
CA LEU A 10 3.74 22.67 -9.44
C LEU A 10 5.03 21.91 -9.76
N LYS A 11 5.18 21.44 -11.01
CA LYS A 11 6.41 20.75 -11.45
C LYS A 11 7.64 21.64 -11.32
N ARG A 12 7.54 22.92 -11.71
CA ARG A 12 8.63 23.88 -11.59
C ARG A 12 9.07 24.07 -10.13
N LYS A 13 8.12 24.25 -9.22
CA LYS A 13 8.39 24.38 -7.78
C LYS A 13 9.07 23.14 -7.19
N ILE A 14 8.71 21.94 -7.65
CA ILE A 14 9.35 20.70 -7.20
C ILE A 14 10.80 20.60 -7.70
N VAL A 15 11.08 21.04 -8.93
CA VAL A 15 12.45 21.02 -9.51
C VAL A 15 13.35 22.07 -8.84
N GLU A 16 12.81 23.24 -8.51
CA GLU A 16 13.54 24.31 -7.82
C GLU A 16 13.79 23.99 -6.33
N ALA A 17 12.95 23.13 -5.74
CA ALA A 17 13.08 22.73 -4.34
C ALA A 17 14.11 21.60 -4.17
N SER A 18 15.03 21.77 -3.23
CA SER A 18 15.90 20.68 -2.77
C SER A 18 15.20 19.92 -1.63
N PRO A 19 15.17 18.58 -1.64
CA PRO A 19 14.57 17.80 -0.56
C PRO A 19 15.40 17.94 0.72
N ALA A 20 14.99 18.86 1.59
CA ALA A 20 15.56 19.04 2.91
C ALA A 20 14.61 18.47 3.97
N ILE A 21 15.12 17.58 4.82
CA ILE A 21 14.36 17.05 5.96
C ILE A 21 14.40 18.10 7.08
N HIS A 22 13.43 19.00 7.10
CA HIS A 22 13.25 19.96 8.20
C HIS A 22 12.51 19.29 9.36
N GLY A 23 13.19 19.09 10.49
CA GLY A 23 12.58 18.56 11.72
C GLY A 23 12.22 17.07 11.67
N GLY A 24 12.77 16.31 10.72
CA GLY A 24 12.48 14.88 10.63
C GLY A 24 13.11 14.09 11.77
N SER A 25 12.30 13.27 12.43
CA SER A 25 12.78 12.30 13.41
C SER A 25 13.69 11.28 12.72
N LYS A 26 14.90 11.09 13.26
CA LYS A 26 15.81 10.02 12.82
C LYS A 26 15.13 8.68 13.06
N ILE A 27 15.12 7.82 12.04
CA ILE A 27 14.67 6.43 12.19
C ILE A 27 15.67 5.74 13.12
N SER A 28 15.20 5.27 14.27
CA SER A 28 16.03 4.47 15.18
C SER A 28 16.33 3.13 14.52
N SER A 29 17.61 2.83 14.27
CA SER A 29 18.10 1.55 13.72
C SER A 29 18.53 0.58 14.83
N ASP A 30 17.95 0.72 16.02
CA ASP A 30 18.27 -0.14 17.15
C ASP A 30 17.85 -1.61 16.88
N PRO A 31 18.73 -2.60 17.14
CA PRO A 31 18.46 -4.01 16.85
C PRO A 31 17.32 -4.61 17.68
N SER A 32 16.97 -4.04 18.84
CA SER A 32 15.77 -4.46 19.58
C SER A 32 14.50 -4.04 18.85
N THR A 33 14.45 -2.78 18.38
CA THR A 33 13.28 -2.25 17.67
C THR A 33 13.10 -2.94 16.33
N SER A 34 14.19 -3.24 15.62
CA SER A 34 14.14 -4.00 14.36
C SER A 34 13.54 -5.40 14.53
N ARG A 35 13.87 -6.10 15.62
CA ARG A 35 13.31 -7.45 15.89
C ARG A 35 11.83 -7.38 16.25
N LEU A 36 11.45 -6.38 17.05
CA LEU A 36 10.06 -6.17 17.47
C LEU A 36 9.14 -5.73 16.33
N THR A 37 9.70 -5.15 15.26
CA THR A 37 8.93 -4.59 14.12
C THR A 37 9.10 -5.40 12.83
N ASP A 38 9.78 -6.56 12.86
CA ASP A 38 9.94 -7.41 11.68
C ASP A 38 8.66 -8.18 11.36
N VAL A 39 7.95 -7.66 10.37
CA VAL A 39 6.70 -8.18 9.84
C VAL A 39 6.82 -9.62 9.30
N LYS A 40 8.02 -10.06 8.90
CA LYS A 40 8.23 -11.42 8.36
C LYS A 40 7.93 -12.51 9.38
N THR A 41 8.03 -12.18 10.67
CA THR A 41 7.76 -13.09 11.78
C THR A 41 6.27 -13.24 12.09
N PHE A 42 5.41 -12.35 11.56
CA PHE A 42 3.97 -12.43 11.78
C PHE A 42 3.36 -13.60 10.99
N THR A 43 2.45 -14.31 11.65
CA THR A 43 1.77 -15.49 11.11
C THR A 43 0.24 -15.30 11.16
N GLY A 44 -0.48 -16.19 10.48
CA GLY A 44 -1.95 -16.15 10.42
C GLY A 44 -2.50 -14.82 9.92
N SER A 45 -3.61 -14.37 10.52
CA SER A 45 -4.31 -13.14 10.12
C SER A 45 -3.50 -11.85 10.36
N HIS A 46 -2.45 -11.89 11.19
CA HIS A 46 -1.57 -10.73 11.36
C HIS A 46 -0.67 -10.52 10.14
N LYS A 47 -0.30 -11.58 9.43
CA LYS A 47 0.51 -11.46 8.20
C LYS A 47 -0.24 -10.72 7.10
N GLU A 48 -1.54 -10.96 6.98
CA GLU A 48 -2.41 -10.34 5.96
C GLU A 48 -2.60 -8.82 6.15
N ARG A 49 -2.17 -8.27 7.29
CA ARG A 49 -2.26 -6.83 7.58
C ARG A 49 -1.11 -6.02 6.96
N PHE A 50 -0.08 -6.67 6.46
CA PHE A 50 1.14 -6.01 5.99
C PHE A 50 1.59 -6.51 4.62
N ASP A 51 2.28 -5.64 3.90
CA ASP A 51 2.92 -5.98 2.64
C ASP A 51 4.18 -6.82 2.92
N PRO A 52 4.28 -8.06 2.39
CA PRO A 52 5.43 -8.93 2.61
C PRO A 52 6.74 -8.40 2.02
N GLN A 53 6.69 -7.51 1.03
CA GLN A 53 7.89 -6.97 0.38
C GLN A 53 8.41 -5.72 1.09
N THR A 54 7.52 -4.83 1.50
CA THR A 54 7.90 -3.53 2.09
C THR A 54 7.77 -3.48 3.61
N GLY A 55 7.06 -4.43 4.23
CA GLY A 55 6.74 -4.43 5.66
C GLY A 55 5.74 -3.32 6.05
N LYS A 56 5.20 -2.57 5.09
CA LYS A 56 4.23 -1.50 5.38
C LYS A 56 2.86 -2.09 5.64
N GLY A 57 2.12 -1.50 6.58
CA GLY A 57 0.73 -1.89 6.83
C GLY A 57 -0.16 -1.61 5.61
N LEU A 58 -1.02 -2.56 5.25
CA LEU A 58 -1.97 -2.46 4.13
C LEU A 58 -3.22 -1.62 4.45
N GLY A 59 -3.27 -1.04 5.65
CA GLY A 59 -4.37 -0.19 6.10
C GLY A 59 -5.72 -0.92 6.07
N LYS A 60 -6.71 -0.33 5.38
CA LYS A 60 -8.06 -0.90 5.26
C LYS A 60 -8.07 -2.24 4.51
N ALA A 61 -7.23 -2.40 3.49
CA ALA A 61 -7.20 -3.59 2.66
C ALA A 61 -6.74 -4.84 3.44
N GLY A 62 -5.86 -4.67 4.44
CA GLY A 62 -5.43 -5.77 5.31
C GLY A 62 -6.34 -6.01 6.53
N ARG A 63 -7.42 -5.24 6.68
CA ARG A 63 -8.37 -5.36 7.82
C ARG A 63 -9.77 -5.80 7.40
N VAL A 64 -10.05 -5.82 6.12
CA VAL A 64 -11.37 -6.13 5.57
C VAL A 64 -11.24 -7.30 4.64
N ASP A 65 -12.00 -8.36 4.91
CA ASP A 65 -12.06 -9.49 3.99
C ASP A 65 -12.67 -9.02 2.66
N PRO A 66 -12.02 -9.32 1.52
CA PRO A 66 -12.60 -9.01 0.23
C PRO A 66 -13.96 -9.72 0.13
N LYS A 67 -14.93 -9.01 -0.46
CA LYS A 67 -16.29 -9.55 -0.61
C LYS A 67 -16.22 -10.93 -1.28
N PRO A 68 -16.89 -11.95 -0.71
CA PRO A 68 -16.92 -13.27 -1.32
C PRO A 68 -17.53 -13.17 -2.73
N TYR A 69 -17.03 -13.99 -3.66
CA TYR A 69 -17.55 -14.06 -5.03
C TYR A 69 -19.01 -14.52 -5.07
N PHE A 70 -19.46 -15.19 -4.01
CA PHE A 70 -20.83 -15.63 -3.80
C PHE A 70 -21.50 -14.77 -2.74
N SER A 71 -22.55 -14.04 -3.15
CA SER A 71 -23.47 -13.37 -2.23
C SER A 71 -24.45 -14.39 -1.64
N THR A 72 -24.96 -14.15 -0.42
CA THR A 72 -26.09 -14.90 0.19
C THR A 72 -27.33 -14.95 -0.71
N SER A 73 -27.40 -14.08 -1.73
CA SER A 73 -28.45 -14.06 -2.77
C SER A 73 -28.14 -14.90 -4.03
N GLY A 74 -27.07 -15.69 -4.06
CA GLY A 74 -26.83 -16.67 -5.14
C GLY A 74 -26.29 -16.13 -6.47
N ILE A 75 -26.04 -14.83 -6.61
CA ILE A 75 -25.61 -14.23 -7.88
C ILE A 75 -24.09 -14.05 -7.88
N CYS A 76 -23.41 -14.76 -8.79
CA CYS A 76 -22.00 -14.52 -9.09
C CYS A 76 -21.87 -13.35 -10.08
N ASN A 77 -20.93 -12.43 -9.82
CA ASN A 77 -20.51 -11.45 -10.83
C ASN A 77 -19.61 -12.17 -11.83
N ALA A 78 -20.09 -12.38 -13.07
CA ALA A 78 -19.35 -13.08 -14.12
C ALA A 78 -18.00 -12.40 -14.42
N LYS A 79 -16.92 -12.82 -13.74
CA LYS A 79 -15.56 -12.59 -14.23
C LYS A 79 -15.34 -13.56 -15.36
N LYS A 80 -15.42 -13.03 -16.58
CA LYS A 80 -15.04 -13.65 -17.85
C LYS A 80 -13.65 -14.29 -17.69
N ILE A 81 -13.60 -15.60 -17.49
CA ILE A 81 -12.39 -16.40 -17.69
C ILE A 81 -12.10 -16.29 -19.18
N LYS A 82 -11.28 -15.32 -19.59
CA LYS A 82 -10.68 -15.34 -20.92
C LYS A 82 -9.46 -16.25 -20.84
N ASN A 83 -9.59 -17.42 -21.45
CA ASN A 83 -8.55 -18.35 -21.89
C ASN A 83 -7.24 -18.38 -21.11
N SER A 84 -7.09 -19.43 -20.29
CA SER A 84 -5.80 -20.08 -20.07
C SER A 84 -6.04 -21.58 -19.89
N PHE A 85 -6.55 -22.20 -20.94
CA PHE A 85 -6.47 -23.65 -21.10
C PHE A 85 -6.16 -23.93 -22.57
N MET A 86 -4.89 -23.79 -22.90
CA MET A 86 -4.16 -24.51 -23.96
C MET A 86 -2.67 -24.32 -23.70
#